data_AF-A0A9E5GI75-F1
#
_entry.id   AF-A0A9E5GI75-F1
#
_cell.length_a   1.000
_cell.length_b   1.000
_cell.length_c   1.000
_cell.angle_alpha   90.00
_cell.angle_beta   90.00
_cell.angle_gamma   90.00
#
_symmetry.space_group_name_H-M   'P 1'
#
loop_
_entity.id
_entity.type
_entity.pdbx_description
1 polymer ?
#
loop_
_entity_poly.entity_id
_entity_poly.type
_entity_poly.pdbx_seq_one_letter_code
_entity_poly.pdbx_strand_id
1 'polypeptide(L)'
;GISLKHVFIPIIVISLAFSLLTFFTADKALPWSTKKYRELYTDLMRDLPTLELRANSTNTIADTVMVNKQVEGNTVHDIVLFETSSARQGQILSAPKAEVSLYDLQSFIYQLKLDDPLILKSESQSGWALSKAESAQFFLNFSGQIASIASALPSQLSINELRQNIQTHKLALDEEKKRYEEKIRQAELSLAELVERSKMDSLVPVARIAELQLELERLEAQKPINFYYQYYRAELHKKFALSAACFMLVFLTFSLSFFRVKHGRLIGFGLSMLVAVLYWYLLFFAQMQIFSVSITPAFLIWSPNLIMFISGLLLLLHARRL
;
A
#
# COMPACT_ATOMS: atom_id res chain seq x y z
N GLY A 1 50.74 -13.41 -14.91
CA GLY A 1 49.34 -13.64 -14.47
C GLY A 1 48.57 -12.34 -14.57
N ILE A 2 47.30 -12.38 -14.98
CA ILE A 2 46.44 -11.19 -15.06
C ILE A 2 46.28 -10.62 -13.64
N SER A 3 46.52 -9.32 -13.46
CA SER A 3 46.38 -8.72 -12.12
C SER A 3 44.91 -8.65 -11.72
N LEU A 4 44.60 -8.88 -10.45
CA LEU A 4 43.23 -8.80 -9.91
C LEU A 4 42.53 -7.51 -10.35
N LYS A 5 43.23 -6.38 -10.37
CA LYS A 5 42.68 -5.07 -10.76
C LYS A 5 42.04 -5.08 -12.16
N HIS A 6 42.61 -5.79 -13.13
CA HIS A 6 42.06 -5.87 -14.49
C HIS A 6 40.76 -6.68 -14.56
N VAL A 7 40.52 -7.59 -13.61
CA VAL A 7 39.27 -8.34 -13.50
C VAL A 7 38.21 -7.53 -12.73
N PHE A 8 38.62 -6.76 -11.72
CA PHE A 8 37.71 -5.99 -10.87
C PHE A 8 37.10 -4.77 -11.56
N ILE A 9 37.92 -4.01 -12.31
CA ILE A 9 37.47 -2.73 -12.89
C ILE A 9 36.24 -2.93 -13.81
N PRO A 10 36.23 -3.89 -14.76
CA PRO A 10 35.06 -4.12 -15.61
C PRO A 10 33.80 -4.48 -14.81
N ILE A 11 33.93 -5.31 -13.78
CA ILE A 11 32.80 -5.75 -12.93
C ILE A 11 32.20 -4.57 -12.16
N ILE A 12 33.06 -3.70 -11.60
CA ILE A 12 32.65 -2.48 -10.90
C ILE A 12 31.95 -1.50 -11.85
N VAL A 13 32.48 -1.32 -13.06
CA VAL A 13 31.85 -0.44 -14.06
C VAL A 13 30.49 -0.97 -14.47
N ILE A 14 30.38 -2.28 -14.73
CA ILE A 14 29.12 -2.94 -15.08
C ILE A 14 28.11 -2.81 -13.92
N SER A 15 28.53 -3.06 -12.68
CA SER A 15 27.62 -2.98 -11.51
C SER A 15 27.14 -1.56 -11.24
N LEU A 16 28.00 -0.56 -11.46
CA LEU A 16 27.62 0.85 -11.38
C LEU A 16 26.61 1.21 -12.49
N ALA A 17 26.83 0.74 -13.71
CA ALA A 17 25.90 0.94 -14.82
C ALA A 17 24.52 0.30 -14.52
N PHE A 18 24.49 -0.93 -13.99
CA PHE A 18 23.25 -1.56 -13.54
C PHE A 18 22.57 -0.81 -12.40
N SER A 19 23.33 -0.32 -11.41
CA SER A 19 22.81 0.51 -10.32
C SER A 19 22.13 1.79 -10.85
N LEU A 20 22.78 2.49 -11.79
CA LEU A 20 22.23 3.68 -12.44
C LEU A 20 20.98 3.37 -13.28
N LEU A 21 20.99 2.25 -14.01
CA LEU A 21 19.84 1.80 -14.79
C LEU A 21 18.65 1.44 -13.88
N THR A 22 18.90 0.74 -12.78
CA THR A 22 17.90 0.42 -11.76
C THR A 22 17.33 1.70 -11.14
N PHE A 23 18.18 2.67 -10.82
CA PHE A 23 17.75 3.96 -10.30
C PHE A 23 16.87 4.73 -11.29
N PHE A 24 17.30 4.82 -12.56
CA PHE A 24 16.50 5.44 -13.62
C PHE A 24 15.15 4.74 -13.80
N THR A 25 15.13 3.41 -13.75
CA THR A 25 13.90 2.64 -13.83
C THR A 25 12.96 2.96 -12.67
N ALA A 26 13.50 3.03 -11.44
CA ALA A 26 12.72 3.28 -10.24
C ALA A 26 12.18 4.72 -10.12
N ASP A 27 12.92 5.73 -10.61
CA ASP A 27 12.53 7.14 -10.49
C ASP A 27 11.80 7.71 -11.73
N LYS A 28 12.09 7.20 -12.92
CA LYS A 28 11.54 7.73 -14.18
C LYS A 28 10.63 6.75 -14.89
N ALA A 29 11.13 5.55 -15.21
CA ALA A 29 10.38 4.61 -16.05
C ALA A 29 9.11 4.09 -15.35
N LEU A 30 9.22 3.70 -14.09
CA LEU A 30 8.10 3.16 -13.32
C LEU A 30 6.99 4.21 -13.10
N PRO A 31 7.27 5.43 -12.58
CA PRO A 31 6.22 6.43 -12.41
C PRO A 31 5.58 6.88 -13.73
N TRP A 32 6.37 7.05 -14.78
CA TRP A 32 5.86 7.39 -16.11
C TRP A 32 4.92 6.30 -16.65
N SER A 33 5.34 5.04 -16.56
CA SER A 33 4.55 3.89 -17.02
C SER A 33 3.25 3.77 -16.23
N THR A 34 3.30 3.90 -14.90
CA THR A 34 2.10 3.88 -14.06
C THR A 34 1.14 5.01 -14.40
N LYS A 35 1.63 6.24 -14.63
CA LYS A 35 0.78 7.36 -15.02
C LYS A 35 0.10 7.09 -16.38
N LYS A 36 0.86 6.59 -17.36
CA LYS A 36 0.31 6.25 -18.67
C LYS A 36 -0.69 5.10 -18.64
N TYR A 37 -0.42 4.08 -17.84
CA TYR A 37 -1.37 3.00 -17.60
C TYR A 37 -2.69 3.51 -17.03
N ARG A 38 -2.63 4.43 -16.06
CA ARG A 38 -3.84 5.03 -15.49
C ARG A 38 -4.62 5.88 -16.47
N GLU A 39 -3.94 6.76 -17.21
CA GLU A 39 -4.59 7.57 -18.25
C GLU A 39 -5.33 6.65 -19.24
N LEU A 40 -4.65 5.64 -19.77
CA LEU A 40 -5.25 4.67 -20.69
C LEU A 40 -6.41 3.90 -20.06
N TYR A 41 -6.27 3.44 -18.83
CA TYR A 41 -7.32 2.69 -18.15
C TYR A 41 -8.56 3.55 -17.89
N THR A 42 -8.36 4.81 -17.49
CA THR A 42 -9.44 5.79 -17.30
C THR A 42 -10.15 6.10 -18.62
N ASP A 43 -9.42 6.22 -19.72
CA ASP A 43 -10.00 6.41 -21.06
C ASP A 43 -10.80 5.17 -21.50
N LEU A 44 -10.23 3.97 -21.34
CA LEU A 44 -10.92 2.71 -21.64
C LEU A 44 -12.23 2.55 -20.84
N MET A 45 -12.23 2.96 -19.58
CA MET A 45 -13.43 2.92 -18.73
C MET A 45 -14.52 3.90 -19.16
N ARG A 46 -14.12 5.05 -19.72
CA ARG A 46 -15.06 6.03 -20.28
C ARG A 46 -15.68 5.50 -21.59
N ASP A 47 -14.84 4.92 -22.45
CA ASP A 47 -15.26 4.48 -23.78
C ASP A 47 -15.97 3.11 -23.76
N LEU A 48 -15.61 2.25 -22.80
CA LEU A 48 -16.19 0.91 -22.58
C LEU A 48 -16.63 0.74 -21.11
N PRO A 49 -17.77 1.31 -20.71
CA PRO A 49 -18.31 1.21 -19.34
C PRO A 49 -18.60 -0.21 -18.86
N THR A 50 -18.65 -1.16 -19.78
CA THR A 50 -18.88 -2.59 -19.55
C THR A 50 -17.58 -3.40 -19.47
N LEU A 51 -16.40 -2.77 -19.52
CA LEU A 51 -15.10 -3.45 -19.55
C LEU A 51 -14.91 -4.48 -18.41
N GLU A 52 -15.43 -4.17 -17.24
CA GLU A 52 -15.39 -5.07 -16.07
C GLU A 52 -16.49 -6.15 -16.07
N LEU A 53 -17.52 -5.98 -16.91
CA LEU A 53 -18.67 -6.87 -16.97
C LEU A 53 -18.42 -7.97 -18.01
N ARG A 54 -18.18 -9.18 -17.53
CA ARG A 54 -18.06 -10.35 -18.43
C ARG A 54 -19.45 -10.90 -18.79
N ALA A 55 -19.60 -11.38 -20.02
CA ALA A 55 -20.78 -12.15 -20.39
C ALA A 55 -20.84 -13.46 -19.59
N ASN A 56 -22.06 -13.90 -19.26
CA ASN A 56 -22.36 -15.11 -18.50
C ASN A 56 -21.60 -15.18 -17.18
N SER A 57 -21.55 -14.07 -16.46
CA SER A 57 -20.78 -13.97 -15.22
C SER A 57 -21.61 -13.42 -14.07
N THR A 58 -21.10 -13.69 -12.87
CA THR A 58 -21.60 -13.12 -11.63
C THR A 58 -20.49 -12.23 -11.06
N ASN A 59 -20.76 -10.94 -10.90
CA ASN A 59 -19.83 -9.97 -10.37
C ASN A 59 -20.43 -9.32 -9.12
N THR A 60 -19.67 -9.29 -8.03
CA THR A 60 -20.06 -8.55 -6.82
C THR A 60 -19.46 -7.16 -6.89
N ILE A 61 -20.29 -6.12 -6.84
CA ILE A 61 -19.92 -4.71 -6.95
C ILE A 61 -20.44 -3.99 -5.71
N ALA A 62 -19.52 -3.60 -4.82
CA ALA A 62 -19.86 -3.15 -3.47
C ALA A 62 -20.81 -4.14 -2.77
N ASP A 63 -22.01 -3.69 -2.40
CA ASP A 63 -23.03 -4.48 -1.72
C ASP A 63 -24.08 -5.08 -2.68
N THR A 64 -23.81 -5.12 -3.99
CA THR A 64 -24.72 -5.65 -5.00
C THR A 64 -24.08 -6.81 -5.75
N VAL A 65 -24.74 -7.97 -5.81
CA VAL A 65 -24.32 -9.08 -6.66
C VAL A 65 -25.07 -8.98 -7.99
N MET A 66 -24.34 -8.78 -9.07
CA MET A 66 -24.87 -8.67 -10.43
C MET A 66 -24.63 -9.97 -11.19
N VAL A 67 -25.68 -10.50 -11.80
CA VAL A 67 -25.64 -11.63 -12.74
C VAL A 67 -26.12 -11.14 -14.08
N ASN A 68 -25.43 -11.49 -15.16
CA ASN A 68 -25.80 -11.09 -16.50
C ASN A 68 -25.46 -12.18 -17.53
N LYS A 69 -26.19 -12.22 -18.64
CA LYS A 69 -25.99 -13.23 -19.69
C LYS A 69 -25.10 -12.72 -20.81
N GLN A 70 -25.45 -11.62 -21.45
CA GLN A 70 -24.73 -11.09 -22.61
C GLN A 70 -24.37 -9.63 -22.40
N VAL A 71 -23.21 -9.23 -22.91
CA VAL A 71 -22.69 -7.86 -22.84
C VAL A 71 -22.24 -7.47 -24.23
N GLU A 72 -22.82 -6.41 -24.77
CA GLU A 72 -22.52 -5.88 -26.11
C GLU A 72 -22.40 -4.36 -26.06
N GLY A 73 -21.20 -3.86 -26.35
CA GLY A 73 -20.92 -2.42 -26.22
C GLY A 73 -21.28 -1.93 -24.82
N ASN A 74 -22.20 -0.97 -24.74
CA ASN A 74 -22.67 -0.40 -23.47
C ASN A 74 -23.94 -1.08 -22.93
N THR A 75 -24.40 -2.16 -23.56
CA THR A 75 -25.65 -2.84 -23.19
C THR A 75 -25.39 -4.19 -22.54
N VAL A 76 -26.16 -4.47 -21.50
CA VAL A 76 -26.15 -5.72 -20.74
C VAL A 76 -27.53 -6.33 -20.81
N HIS A 77 -27.59 -7.61 -21.14
CA HIS A 77 -28.82 -8.37 -21.29
C HIS A 77 -29.02 -9.36 -20.15
N ASP A 78 -30.30 -9.56 -19.80
CA ASP A 78 -30.76 -10.46 -18.75
C ASP A 78 -30.02 -10.21 -17.44
N ILE A 79 -30.15 -8.98 -16.93
CA ILE A 79 -29.49 -8.56 -15.70
C ILE A 79 -30.34 -8.91 -14.48
N VAL A 80 -29.70 -9.46 -13.46
CA VAL A 80 -30.29 -9.67 -12.13
C VAL A 80 -29.33 -9.11 -11.08
N LEU A 81 -29.81 -8.18 -10.27
CA LEU A 81 -29.11 -7.54 -9.18
C LEU A 81 -29.70 -8.06 -7.86
N PHE A 82 -28.84 -8.59 -7.00
CA PHE A 82 -29.18 -8.98 -5.62
C PHE A 82 -28.55 -7.99 -4.67
N GLU A 83 -29.38 -7.34 -3.86
CA GLU A 83 -28.91 -6.36 -2.90
C GLU A 83 -28.57 -7.04 -1.57
N THR A 84 -27.30 -6.92 -1.17
CA THR A 84 -26.75 -7.52 0.06
C THR A 84 -26.57 -6.51 1.19
N SER A 85 -26.80 -5.21 0.94
CA SER A 85 -26.74 -4.20 1.99
C SER A 85 -27.81 -4.41 3.06
N SER A 86 -27.47 -4.15 4.33
CA SER A 86 -28.38 -4.35 5.47
C SER A 86 -29.65 -3.48 5.40
N ALA A 87 -29.63 -2.38 4.65
CA ALA A 87 -30.77 -1.47 4.50
C ALA A 87 -31.82 -1.96 3.48
N ARG A 88 -31.43 -2.84 2.55
CA ARG A 88 -32.28 -3.33 1.44
C ARG A 88 -32.19 -4.86 1.31
N GLN A 89 -31.87 -5.53 2.41
CA GLN A 89 -31.60 -6.96 2.44
C GLN A 89 -32.79 -7.76 1.89
N GLY A 90 -32.52 -8.61 0.89
CA GLY A 90 -33.55 -9.42 0.24
C GLY A 90 -34.32 -8.72 -0.88
N GLN A 91 -33.82 -7.59 -1.39
CA GLN A 91 -34.30 -6.98 -2.63
C GLN A 91 -33.58 -7.58 -3.84
N ILE A 92 -34.36 -8.00 -4.83
CA ILE A 92 -33.89 -8.47 -6.12
C ILE A 92 -34.44 -7.53 -7.19
N LEU A 93 -33.58 -7.06 -8.07
CA LEU A 93 -33.97 -6.29 -9.24
C LEU A 93 -33.58 -7.09 -10.48
N SER A 94 -34.47 -7.22 -11.45
CA SER A 94 -34.21 -7.89 -12.71
C SER A 94 -34.65 -6.99 -13.87
N ALA A 95 -33.92 -7.00 -14.97
CA ALA A 95 -34.32 -6.33 -16.20
C ALA A 95 -33.86 -7.13 -17.44
N PRO A 96 -34.65 -7.20 -18.51
CA PRO A 96 -34.22 -7.84 -19.76
C PRO A 96 -33.03 -7.13 -20.41
N LYS A 97 -32.94 -5.81 -20.24
CA LYS A 97 -31.88 -4.99 -20.82
C LYS A 97 -31.51 -3.85 -19.88
N ALA A 98 -30.22 -3.54 -19.84
CA ALA A 98 -29.67 -2.37 -19.17
C ALA A 98 -28.64 -1.69 -20.06
N GLU A 99 -28.68 -0.37 -20.11
CA GLU A 99 -27.61 0.45 -20.69
C GLU A 99 -26.71 0.98 -19.58
N VAL A 100 -25.42 0.72 -19.70
CA VAL A 100 -24.38 1.11 -18.74
C VAL A 100 -23.69 2.35 -19.25
N SER A 101 -23.66 3.39 -18.43
CA SER A 101 -23.00 4.65 -18.73
C SER A 101 -22.21 5.14 -17.53
N LEU A 102 -21.12 5.88 -17.79
CA LEU A 102 -20.33 6.49 -16.74
C LEU A 102 -21.06 7.74 -16.22
N TYR A 103 -21.41 7.76 -14.93
CA TYR A 103 -22.06 8.91 -14.30
C TYR A 103 -21.04 9.87 -13.70
N ASP A 104 -20.10 9.35 -12.90
CA ASP A 104 -19.01 10.13 -12.31
C ASP A 104 -17.69 9.36 -12.38
N LEU A 105 -16.73 9.91 -13.13
CA LEU A 105 -15.41 9.33 -13.31
C LEU A 105 -14.53 9.46 -12.06
N GLN A 106 -14.70 10.52 -11.27
CA GLN A 106 -13.88 10.75 -10.08
C GLN A 106 -14.24 9.76 -8.97
N SER A 107 -15.55 9.51 -8.82
CA SER A 107 -16.08 8.57 -7.82
C SER A 107 -16.26 7.15 -8.36
N PHE A 108 -15.94 6.89 -9.63
CA PHE A 108 -16.17 5.61 -10.32
C PHE A 108 -17.61 5.10 -10.18
N ILE A 109 -18.57 6.01 -10.33
CA ILE A 109 -20.00 5.70 -10.26
C ILE A 109 -20.50 5.47 -11.69
N TYR A 110 -21.10 4.31 -11.91
CA TYR A 110 -21.74 3.93 -13.15
C TYR A 110 -23.25 3.92 -12.98
N GLN A 111 -23.95 4.43 -13.99
CA GLN A 111 -25.39 4.41 -14.06
C GLN A 111 -25.83 3.27 -14.98
N LEU A 112 -26.73 2.44 -14.46
CA LEU A 112 -27.46 1.43 -15.19
C LEU A 112 -28.87 1.95 -15.42
N LYS A 113 -29.19 2.22 -16.68
CA LYS A 113 -30.54 2.51 -17.11
C LYS A 113 -31.20 1.19 -17.48
N LEU A 114 -32.15 0.77 -16.67
CA LEU A 114 -32.85 -0.51 -16.78
C LEU A 114 -34.14 -0.29 -17.57
N ASP A 115 -34.37 -1.15 -18.56
CA ASP A 115 -35.61 -1.17 -19.36
C ASP A 115 -36.52 -2.29 -18.82
N ASP A 116 -37.80 -1.97 -18.58
CA ASP A 116 -38.80 -2.88 -18.00
C ASP A 116 -38.36 -3.63 -16.71
N PRO A 117 -37.83 -2.92 -15.70
CA PRO A 117 -37.34 -3.57 -14.49
C PRO A 117 -38.47 -4.16 -13.64
N LEU A 118 -38.19 -5.33 -13.07
CA LEU A 118 -38.96 -6.03 -12.06
C LEU A 118 -38.22 -5.99 -10.73
N ILE A 119 -38.85 -5.43 -9.70
CA ILE A 119 -38.30 -5.34 -8.36
C ILE A 119 -39.10 -6.25 -7.45
N LEU A 120 -38.44 -7.25 -6.88
CA LEU A 120 -38.96 -8.10 -5.83
C LEU A 120 -38.34 -7.67 -4.50
N LYS A 121 -39.17 -7.39 -3.51
CA LYS A 121 -38.72 -7.06 -2.15
C LYS A 121 -39.41 -7.98 -1.16
N SER A 122 -38.62 -8.63 -0.31
CA SER A 122 -39.15 -9.39 0.83
C SER A 122 -39.52 -8.44 1.97
N GLU A 123 -40.77 -8.49 2.42
CA GLU A 123 -41.27 -7.72 3.56
C GLU A 123 -41.52 -8.67 4.74
N SER A 124 -40.52 -8.81 5.63
CA SER A 124 -40.59 -9.66 6.82
C SER A 124 -40.94 -11.13 6.51
N GLN A 125 -41.21 -11.94 7.54
CA GLN A 125 -41.29 -13.42 7.47
C GLN A 125 -42.38 -14.00 6.54
N SER A 126 -43.27 -13.20 5.93
CA SER A 126 -44.38 -13.74 5.11
C SER A 126 -44.91 -12.86 3.97
N GLY A 127 -44.43 -11.62 3.81
CA GLY A 127 -44.89 -10.71 2.76
C GLY A 127 -43.86 -10.55 1.64
N TRP A 128 -44.32 -10.39 0.40
CA TRP A 128 -43.48 -9.97 -0.70
C TRP A 128 -44.18 -8.86 -1.49
N ALA A 129 -43.39 -7.88 -1.92
CA ALA A 129 -43.82 -6.81 -2.78
C ALA A 129 -43.18 -6.98 -4.15
N LEU A 130 -44.00 -6.97 -5.20
CA LEU A 130 -43.55 -7.00 -6.59
C LEU A 130 -43.89 -5.66 -7.24
N SER A 131 -42.87 -4.96 -7.72
CA SER A 131 -43.02 -3.68 -8.43
C SER A 131 -42.51 -3.82 -9.86
N LYS A 132 -43.25 -3.23 -10.79
CA LYS A 132 -42.86 -3.11 -12.21
C LYS A 132 -42.77 -1.62 -12.56
N ALA A 133 -41.82 -1.28 -13.42
CA ALA A 133 -41.73 0.05 -14.01
C ALA A 133 -41.36 -0.06 -15.49
N GLU A 134 -41.58 1.00 -16.25
CA GLU A 134 -41.15 1.10 -17.65
C GLU A 134 -39.63 1.33 -17.73
N SER A 135 -39.08 2.14 -16.82
CA SER A 135 -37.65 2.37 -16.71
C SER A 135 -37.25 2.63 -15.26
N ALA A 136 -36.04 2.21 -14.89
CA ALA A 136 -35.41 2.58 -13.63
C ALA A 136 -33.94 2.93 -13.83
N GLN A 137 -33.40 3.73 -12.92
CA GLN A 137 -31.98 4.05 -12.88
C GLN A 137 -31.38 3.45 -11.61
N PHE A 138 -30.27 2.72 -11.76
CA PHE A 138 -29.53 2.13 -10.67
C PHE A 138 -28.07 2.58 -10.75
N PHE A 139 -27.47 2.92 -9.61
CA PHE A 139 -26.09 3.39 -9.56
C PHE A 139 -25.21 2.33 -8.93
N LEU A 140 -24.18 1.90 -9.67
CA LEU A 140 -23.14 1.01 -9.17
C LEU A 140 -21.92 1.82 -8.77
N ASN A 141 -21.44 1.59 -7.56
CA ASN A 141 -20.25 2.22 -7.03
C ASN A 141 -19.07 1.25 -7.15
N PHE A 142 -18.20 1.51 -8.14
CA PHE A 142 -16.99 0.73 -8.35
C PHE A 142 -15.76 1.30 -7.64
N SER A 143 -15.91 2.34 -6.81
CA SER A 143 -14.77 2.99 -6.13
C SER A 143 -13.92 2.00 -5.34
N GLY A 144 -14.52 1.04 -4.61
CA GLY A 144 -13.75 0.06 -3.85
C GLY A 144 -12.88 -0.87 -4.70
N GLN A 145 -13.34 -1.20 -5.90
CA GLN A 145 -12.64 -2.11 -6.83
C GLN A 145 -11.62 -1.36 -7.68
N ILE A 146 -11.99 -0.16 -8.14
CA ILE A 146 -11.21 0.62 -9.10
C ILE A 146 -10.24 1.58 -8.42
N ALA A 147 -10.51 2.07 -7.19
CA ALA A 147 -9.61 3.00 -6.50
C ALA A 147 -8.20 2.43 -6.29
N SER A 148 -8.07 1.11 -6.17
CA SER A 148 -6.75 0.44 -6.08
C SER A 148 -5.91 0.57 -7.36
N ILE A 149 -6.58 0.63 -8.52
CA ILE A 149 -5.95 0.78 -9.84
C ILE A 149 -5.72 2.27 -10.15
N ALA A 150 -6.69 3.11 -9.79
CA ALA A 150 -6.67 4.54 -10.03
C ALA A 150 -5.73 5.33 -9.10
N SER A 151 -5.43 4.83 -7.90
CA SER A 151 -4.55 5.51 -6.95
C SER A 151 -3.09 5.06 -7.06
N ALA A 152 -2.17 6.03 -6.93
CA ALA A 152 -0.72 5.79 -6.92
C ALA A 152 -0.27 5.13 -5.63
N LEU A 153 0.25 3.90 -5.74
CA LEU A 153 0.98 3.33 -4.62
C LEU A 153 2.28 4.12 -4.42
N PRO A 154 2.72 4.35 -3.18
CA PRO A 154 3.95 5.09 -2.92
C PRO A 154 5.20 4.50 -3.60
N SER A 155 5.24 3.19 -3.80
CA SER A 155 6.31 2.51 -4.56
C SER A 155 6.40 2.96 -6.04
N GLN A 156 5.27 3.38 -6.61
CA GLN A 156 5.13 3.81 -8.01
C GLN A 156 5.39 5.31 -8.20
N LEU A 157 5.51 6.09 -7.13
CA LEU A 157 5.75 7.53 -7.21
C LEU A 157 7.21 7.84 -7.54
N SER A 158 7.46 8.96 -8.22
CA SER A 158 8.82 9.50 -8.38
C SER A 158 9.38 10.02 -7.05
N ILE A 159 10.69 10.23 -6.97
CA ILE A 159 11.35 10.79 -5.79
C ILE A 159 10.79 12.19 -5.45
N ASN A 160 10.46 12.98 -6.46
CA ASN A 160 9.91 14.32 -6.25
C ASN A 160 8.50 14.25 -5.64
N GLU A 161 7.63 13.40 -6.16
CA GLU A 161 6.29 13.17 -5.62
C GLU A 161 6.36 12.55 -4.22
N LEU A 162 7.27 11.60 -3.98
CA LEU A 162 7.52 11.06 -2.65
C LEU A 162 7.92 12.15 -1.67
N ARG A 163 8.85 13.04 -2.03
CA ARG A 163 9.28 14.15 -1.16
C ARG A 163 8.14 15.11 -0.82
N GLN A 164 7.29 15.43 -1.79
CA GLN A 164 6.12 16.29 -1.57
C GLN A 164 5.12 15.64 -0.60
N ASN A 165 4.82 14.35 -0.79
CA ASN A 165 3.93 13.63 0.12
C ASN A 165 4.54 13.46 1.52
N ILE A 166 5.86 13.23 1.62
CA ILE A 166 6.57 13.20 2.91
C ILE A 166 6.42 14.55 3.63
N GLN A 167 6.58 15.67 2.93
CA GLN A 167 6.41 17.00 3.51
C GLN A 167 4.97 17.23 3.98
N THR A 168 3.99 16.83 3.18
CA THR A 168 2.57 16.95 3.52
C THR A 168 2.23 16.16 4.78
N HIS A 169 2.62 14.88 4.83
CA HIS A 169 2.38 14.04 6.01
C HIS A 169 3.22 14.45 7.22
N LYS A 170 4.39 15.07 7.00
CA LYS A 170 5.18 15.65 8.08
C LYS A 170 4.44 16.81 8.75
N LEU A 171 3.91 17.75 7.95
CA LEU A 171 3.14 18.87 8.49
C LEU A 171 1.92 18.39 9.27
N ALA A 172 1.19 17.41 8.72
CA ALA A 172 0.05 16.80 9.42
C ALA A 172 0.46 16.14 10.75
N LEU A 173 1.59 15.43 10.79
CA LEU A 173 2.14 14.86 12.01
C LEU A 173 2.57 15.94 13.01
N ASP A 174 3.19 17.02 12.55
CA ASP A 174 3.63 18.12 13.40
C ASP A 174 2.43 18.85 14.04
N GLU A 175 1.33 19.02 13.29
CA GLU A 175 0.07 19.53 13.84
C GLU A 175 -0.57 18.58 14.85
N GLU A 176 -0.57 17.28 14.56
CA GLU A 176 -1.09 16.25 15.45
C GLU A 176 -0.30 16.19 16.76
N LYS A 177 1.03 16.29 16.68
CA LYS A 177 1.92 16.39 17.84
C LYS A 177 1.63 17.63 18.68
N LYS A 178 1.43 18.80 18.06
CA LYS A 178 1.06 20.02 18.79
C LYS A 178 -0.28 19.84 19.52
N ARG A 179 -1.30 19.27 18.87
CA ARG A 179 -2.59 18.98 19.51
C ARG A 179 -2.45 17.97 20.65
N TYR A 180 -1.58 16.99 20.50
CA TYR A 180 -1.28 15.99 21.51
C TYR A 180 -0.56 16.60 22.73
N GLU A 181 0.48 17.39 22.51
CA GLU A 181 1.21 18.12 23.56
C GLU A 181 0.29 19.07 24.32
N GLU A 182 -0.63 19.76 23.62
CA GLU A 182 -1.62 20.61 24.25
C GLU A 182 -2.58 19.82 25.15
N LYS A 183 -3.04 18.65 24.71
CA LYS A 183 -3.90 17.77 25.52
C LYS A 183 -3.19 17.27 26.78
N ILE A 184 -1.92 16.86 26.67
CA ILE A 184 -1.11 16.46 27.83
C ILE A 184 -0.99 17.63 28.80
N ARG A 185 -0.59 18.81 28.30
CA ARG A 185 -0.45 20.01 29.14
C ARG A 185 -1.75 20.36 29.87
N GLN A 186 -2.89 20.27 29.20
CA GLN A 186 -4.20 20.53 29.80
C GLN A 186 -4.54 19.48 30.88
N ALA A 187 -4.27 18.20 30.63
CA ALA A 187 -4.47 17.14 31.60
C ALA A 187 -3.56 17.34 32.83
N GLU A 188 -2.28 17.66 32.63
CA GLU A 188 -1.31 17.97 33.71
C GLU A 188 -1.76 19.15 34.57
N LEU A 189 -2.20 20.25 33.94
CA LEU A 189 -2.70 21.43 34.65
C LEU A 189 -3.95 21.10 35.47
N SER A 190 -4.90 20.36 34.89
CA SER A 190 -6.12 19.96 35.59
C SER A 190 -5.84 19.02 36.76
N LEU A 191 -4.86 18.13 36.61
CA LEU A 191 -4.40 17.24 37.68
C LEU A 191 -3.72 18.05 38.80
N ALA A 192 -2.85 19.00 38.45
CA ALA A 192 -2.16 19.86 39.42
C ALA A 192 -3.18 20.67 40.25
N GLU A 193 -4.18 21.27 39.59
CA GLU A 193 -5.24 22.02 40.26
C GLU A 193 -6.07 21.14 41.21
N LEU A 194 -6.45 19.94 40.78
CA LEU A 194 -7.20 18.99 41.61
C LEU A 194 -6.40 18.50 42.81
N VAL A 195 -5.11 18.22 42.61
CA VAL A 195 -4.20 17.84 43.70
C VAL A 195 -4.04 18.97 44.69
N GLU A 196 -3.90 20.21 44.24
CA GLU A 196 -3.83 21.38 45.12
C GLU A 196 -5.14 21.59 45.91
N ARG A 197 -6.30 21.50 45.25
CA ARG A 197 -7.62 21.57 45.91
C ARG A 197 -7.80 20.46 46.94
N SER A 198 -7.35 19.24 46.66
CA SER A 198 -7.45 18.10 47.59
C SER A 198 -6.65 18.31 48.89
N LYS A 199 -5.61 19.16 48.87
CA LYS A 199 -4.86 19.53 50.08
C LYS A 199 -5.61 20.56 50.95
N MET A 200 -6.52 21.33 50.36
CA MET A 200 -7.30 22.37 51.04
C MET A 200 -8.69 21.89 51.49
N ASP A 201 -9.31 20.96 50.77
CA ASP A 201 -10.66 20.46 51.04
C ASP A 201 -10.70 18.91 50.98
N SER A 202 -11.07 18.30 52.10
CA SER A 202 -11.10 16.83 52.28
C SER A 202 -12.20 16.13 51.45
N LEU A 203 -13.09 16.90 50.81
CA LEU A 203 -14.22 16.41 50.00
C LEU A 203 -13.87 16.17 48.53
N VAL A 204 -12.63 16.40 48.08
CA VAL A 204 -12.23 16.13 46.69
C VAL A 204 -12.25 14.61 46.42
N PRO A 205 -12.99 14.13 45.41
CA PRO A 205 -13.03 12.71 45.09
C PRO A 205 -11.64 12.24 44.59
N VAL A 206 -10.93 11.46 45.41
CA VAL A 206 -9.66 10.81 45.05
C VAL A 206 -9.79 9.99 43.76
N ALA A 207 -11.00 9.48 43.48
CA ALA A 207 -11.34 8.81 42.22
C ALA A 207 -11.08 9.67 40.98
N ARG A 208 -11.34 10.99 41.02
CA ARG A 208 -11.13 11.88 39.88
C ARG A 208 -9.65 12.11 39.57
N ILE A 209 -8.81 12.16 40.62
CA ILE A 209 -7.35 12.25 40.48
C ILE A 209 -6.81 10.97 39.83
N ALA A 210 -7.28 9.80 40.28
CA ALA A 210 -6.90 8.51 39.71
C ALA A 210 -7.33 8.36 38.24
N GLU A 211 -8.53 8.83 37.88
CA GLU A 211 -8.99 8.88 36.48
C GLU A 211 -8.07 9.70 35.58
N LEU A 212 -7.68 10.90 36.02
CA LEU A 212 -6.80 11.80 35.28
C LEU A 212 -5.36 11.27 35.17
N GLN A 213 -4.85 10.65 36.22
CA GLN A 213 -3.55 9.96 36.18
C GLN A 213 -3.55 8.82 35.15
N LEU A 214 -4.63 8.02 35.13
CA LEU A 214 -4.79 6.95 34.16
C LEU A 214 -4.96 7.47 32.73
N GLU A 215 -5.65 8.61 32.55
CA GLU A 215 -5.79 9.28 31.26
C GLU A 215 -4.42 9.79 30.74
N LEU A 216 -3.61 10.39 31.61
CA LEU A 216 -2.23 10.80 31.30
C LEU A 216 -1.36 9.62 30.88
N GLU A 217 -1.37 8.52 31.65
CA GLU A 217 -0.62 7.30 31.31
C GLU A 217 -1.05 6.72 29.95
N ARG A 218 -2.36 6.74 29.65
CA ARG A 218 -2.90 6.32 28.35
C ARG A 218 -2.46 7.24 27.22
N LEU A 219 -2.46 8.55 27.43
CA LEU A 219 -2.01 9.53 26.44
C LEU A 219 -0.51 9.36 26.16
N GLU A 220 0.32 9.19 27.19
CA GLU A 220 1.76 8.96 27.03
C GLU A 220 2.07 7.64 26.30
N ALA A 221 1.25 6.61 26.52
CA ALA A 221 1.35 5.35 25.78
C ALA A 221 0.96 5.49 24.30
N GLN A 222 0.09 6.44 23.95
CA GLN A 222 -0.43 6.67 22.59
C GLN A 222 0.25 7.86 21.91
N LYS A 223 1.57 7.83 21.78
CA LYS A 223 2.28 8.86 21.00
C LYS A 223 1.80 8.85 19.55
N PRO A 224 1.50 10.01 18.95
CA PRO A 224 1.03 10.08 17.58
C PRO A 224 2.11 9.58 16.62
N ILE A 225 1.80 8.48 15.93
CA ILE A 225 2.62 7.90 14.86
C ILE A 225 1.84 8.03 13.56
N ASN A 226 2.36 8.84 12.64
CA ASN A 226 1.75 8.95 11.31
C ASN A 226 2.27 7.83 10.41
N PHE A 227 1.41 6.84 10.14
CA PHE A 227 1.69 5.68 9.29
C PHE A 227 2.21 6.11 7.91
N TYR A 228 1.51 7.03 7.24
CA TYR A 228 1.85 7.48 5.90
C TYR A 228 3.19 8.21 5.87
N TYR A 229 3.49 9.04 6.86
CA TYR A 229 4.79 9.69 6.96
C TYR A 229 5.94 8.68 7.02
N GLN A 230 5.81 7.62 7.83
CA GLN A 230 6.83 6.57 7.92
C GLN A 230 6.94 5.77 6.63
N TYR A 231 5.79 5.38 6.07
CA TYR A 231 5.72 4.56 4.86
C TYR A 231 6.35 5.24 3.65
N TYR A 232 6.01 6.50 3.38
CA TYR A 232 6.58 7.24 2.25
C TYR A 232 8.08 7.48 2.39
N ARG A 233 8.57 7.73 3.61
CA ARG A 233 10.01 7.84 3.88
C ARG A 233 10.72 6.51 3.63
N ALA A 234 10.13 5.40 4.05
CA ALA A 234 10.70 4.09 3.79
C ALA A 234 10.79 3.79 2.29
N GLU A 235 9.73 4.07 1.52
CA GLU A 235 9.71 3.89 0.07
C GLU A 235 10.76 4.75 -0.64
N LEU A 236 10.96 5.99 -0.19
CA LEU A 236 12.04 6.85 -0.67
C LEU A 236 13.41 6.19 -0.46
N HIS A 237 13.72 5.74 0.75
CA HIS A 237 14.98 5.06 1.04
C HIS A 237 15.11 3.74 0.29
N LYS A 238 14.01 3.02 0.06
CA LYS A 238 13.99 1.73 -0.65
C LYS A 238 14.40 1.89 -2.11
N LYS A 239 13.98 2.96 -2.80
CA LYS A 239 14.42 3.23 -4.19
C LYS A 239 15.94 3.37 -4.28
N PHE A 240 16.54 4.12 -3.37
CA PHE A 240 17.99 4.27 -3.31
C PHE A 240 18.69 2.98 -2.88
N ALA A 241 18.17 2.28 -1.87
CA ALA A 241 18.75 1.04 -1.37
C ALA A 241 18.73 -0.05 -2.44
N LEU A 242 17.61 -0.27 -3.14
CA LEU A 242 17.53 -1.27 -4.21
C LEU A 242 18.48 -0.97 -5.38
N SER A 243 18.65 0.31 -5.72
CA SER A 243 19.61 0.73 -6.74
C SER A 243 21.05 0.46 -6.30
N ALA A 244 21.39 0.87 -5.08
CA ALA A 244 22.72 0.63 -4.50
C ALA A 244 23.02 -0.86 -4.26
N ALA A 245 22.00 -1.70 -4.06
CA ALA A 245 22.16 -3.13 -3.84
C ALA A 245 22.83 -3.82 -5.02
N CYS A 246 22.54 -3.41 -6.26
CA CYS A 246 23.21 -3.94 -7.46
C CYS A 246 24.73 -3.81 -7.36
N PHE A 247 25.22 -2.69 -6.86
CA PHE A 247 26.64 -2.44 -6.66
C PHE A 247 27.20 -3.22 -5.45
N MET A 248 26.49 -3.18 -4.31
CA MET A 248 26.95 -3.78 -3.05
C MET A 248 26.97 -5.32 -3.09
N LEU A 249 25.96 -5.96 -3.68
CA LEU A 249 25.87 -7.42 -3.78
C LEU A 249 26.92 -8.01 -4.72
N VAL A 250 27.40 -7.22 -5.69
CA VAL A 250 28.49 -7.64 -6.58
C VAL A 250 29.77 -7.89 -5.78
N PHE A 251 30.05 -7.15 -4.71
CA PHE A 251 31.21 -7.45 -3.84
C PHE A 251 31.07 -8.80 -3.15
N LEU A 252 29.88 -9.12 -2.63
CA LEU A 252 29.63 -10.38 -1.96
C LEU A 252 29.72 -11.57 -2.92
N THR A 253 29.02 -11.50 -4.06
CA THR A 253 29.02 -12.57 -5.08
C THR A 253 30.42 -12.78 -5.64
N PHE A 254 31.17 -11.70 -5.85
CA PHE A 254 32.55 -11.77 -6.28
C PHE A 254 33.45 -12.46 -5.26
N SER A 255 33.39 -12.07 -3.98
CA SER A 255 34.16 -12.72 -2.90
C SER A 255 33.86 -14.22 -2.83
N LEU A 256 32.59 -14.60 -3.01
CA LEU A 256 32.18 -15.99 -3.03
C LEU A 256 32.73 -16.77 -4.24
N SER A 257 33.00 -16.09 -5.36
CA SER A 257 33.55 -16.69 -6.58
C SER A 257 35.02 -17.11 -6.46
N PHE A 258 35.78 -16.62 -5.48
CA PHE A 258 37.19 -17.03 -5.27
C PHE A 258 37.32 -18.36 -4.55
N PHE A 259 36.28 -18.81 -3.85
CA PHE A 259 36.33 -20.11 -3.19
C PHE A 259 36.36 -21.20 -4.25
N ARG A 260 37.46 -21.97 -4.29
CA ARG A 260 37.58 -23.17 -5.13
C ARG A 260 36.58 -24.22 -4.64
N VAL A 261 35.39 -24.21 -5.22
CA VAL A 261 34.42 -25.27 -4.98
C VAL A 261 34.87 -26.52 -5.75
N LYS A 262 35.09 -27.62 -5.03
CA LYS A 262 35.53 -28.91 -5.61
C LYS A 262 34.50 -29.55 -6.54
N HIS A 263 33.26 -29.09 -6.53
CA HIS A 263 32.16 -29.59 -7.35
C HIS A 263 31.70 -28.47 -8.30
N GLY A 264 31.34 -28.85 -9.53
CA GLY A 264 31.28 -27.98 -10.72
C GLY A 264 30.37 -26.74 -10.68
N ARG A 265 30.19 -26.12 -11.86
CA ARG A 265 29.51 -24.82 -12.10
C ARG A 265 28.16 -24.63 -11.37
N LEU A 266 27.45 -25.71 -11.06
CA LEU A 266 26.14 -25.72 -10.43
C LEU A 266 26.15 -25.22 -8.97
N ILE A 267 27.23 -25.44 -8.21
CA ILE A 267 27.31 -24.95 -6.83
C ILE A 267 27.44 -23.43 -6.77
N GLY A 268 28.20 -22.81 -7.68
CA GLY A 268 28.32 -21.36 -7.75
C GLY A 268 26.97 -20.69 -8.04
N PHE A 269 26.17 -21.29 -8.92
CA PHE A 269 24.80 -20.85 -9.16
C PHE A 269 23.92 -20.98 -7.92
N GLY A 270 23.92 -22.15 -7.25
CA GLY A 270 23.15 -22.37 -6.03
C GLY A 270 23.50 -21.39 -4.91
N LEU A 271 24.79 -21.09 -4.73
CA LEU A 271 25.27 -20.11 -3.75
C LEU A 271 24.80 -18.69 -4.07
N SER A 272 24.83 -18.29 -5.35
CA SER A 272 24.31 -16.98 -5.78
C SER A 272 22.80 -16.85 -5.57
N MET A 273 22.05 -17.93 -5.81
CA MET A 273 20.60 -17.98 -5.56
C MET A 273 20.29 -17.87 -4.07
N LEU A 274 21.03 -18.58 -3.22
CA LEU A 274 20.90 -18.49 -1.77
C LEU A 274 21.13 -17.05 -1.28
N VAL A 275 22.18 -16.39 -1.77
CA VAL A 275 22.49 -14.98 -1.46
C VAL A 275 21.33 -14.06 -1.87
N ALA A 276 20.72 -14.27 -3.04
CA ALA A 276 19.59 -13.48 -3.50
C ALA A 276 18.34 -13.69 -2.62
N VAL A 277 18.03 -14.93 -2.25
CA VAL A 277 16.92 -15.26 -1.34
C VAL A 277 17.13 -14.64 0.04
N LEU A 278 18.35 -14.77 0.60
CA LEU A 278 18.70 -14.17 1.88
C LEU A 278 18.58 -12.64 1.85
N TYR A 279 19.02 -12.01 0.77
CA TYR A 279 18.86 -10.56 0.60
C TYR A 279 17.38 -10.14 0.64
N TRP A 280 16.53 -10.80 -0.15
CA TRP A 280 15.10 -10.51 -0.19
C TRP A 280 14.41 -10.77 1.15
N TYR A 281 14.78 -11.85 1.83
CA TYR A 281 14.28 -12.16 3.18
C TYR A 281 14.63 -11.04 4.18
N LEU A 282 15.89 -10.61 4.23
CA LEU A 282 16.33 -9.52 5.12
C LEU A 282 15.63 -8.20 4.79
N LEU A 283 15.47 -7.87 3.51
CA LEU A 283 14.77 -6.65 3.09
C LEU A 283 13.29 -6.67 3.48
N PHE A 284 12.61 -7.80 3.26
CA PHE A 284 11.21 -7.96 3.65
C PHE A 284 11.03 -7.88 5.17
N PHE A 285 11.91 -8.55 5.92
CA PHE A 285 11.91 -8.48 7.38
C PHE A 285 12.13 -7.05 7.89
N ALA A 286 13.10 -6.32 7.32
CA ALA A 286 13.34 -4.92 7.68
C ALA A 286 12.13 -4.04 7.35
N GLN A 287 11.43 -4.30 6.25
CA GLN A 287 10.23 -3.56 5.87
C GLN A 287 9.08 -3.81 6.84
N MET A 288 8.90 -5.05 7.32
CA MET A 288 7.87 -5.39 8.29
C MET A 288 8.04 -4.63 9.62
N GLN A 289 9.29 -4.29 9.98
CA GLN A 289 9.63 -3.62 11.23
C GLN A 289 9.55 -2.08 11.21
N ILE A 290 9.24 -1.46 10.06
CA ILE A 290 9.14 0.00 9.95
C ILE A 290 8.07 0.58 10.88
N PHE A 291 6.99 -0.16 11.11
CA PHE A 291 5.86 0.32 11.90
C PHE A 291 5.94 -0.07 13.39
N SER A 292 6.77 -1.05 13.73
CA SER A 292 6.89 -1.55 15.10
C SER A 292 7.93 -0.81 15.93
N VAL A 293 8.92 -0.18 15.29
CA VAL A 293 10.02 0.49 15.99
C VAL A 293 10.09 1.97 15.61
N SER A 294 10.33 2.83 16.59
CA SER A 294 10.54 4.28 16.39
C SER A 294 11.88 4.63 15.69
N ILE A 295 12.60 3.63 15.16
CA ILE A 295 13.87 3.85 14.45
C ILE A 295 13.59 4.55 13.12
N THR A 296 14.50 5.43 12.70
CA THR A 296 14.41 6.09 11.39
C THR A 296 14.32 5.04 10.28
N PRO A 297 13.29 5.08 9.40
CA PRO A 297 13.09 4.08 8.34
C PRO A 297 14.31 3.87 7.43
N ALA A 298 15.17 4.89 7.31
CA ALA A 298 16.45 4.82 6.62
C ALA A 298 17.33 3.65 7.11
N PHE A 299 17.51 3.49 8.42
CA PHE A 299 18.42 2.46 8.95
C PHE A 299 17.92 1.06 8.67
N LEU A 300 16.62 0.82 8.84
CA LEU A 300 16.01 -0.48 8.60
C LEU A 300 16.19 -0.89 7.14
N ILE A 301 15.83 -0.02 6.20
CA ILE A 301 15.88 -0.33 4.76
C ILE A 301 17.31 -0.47 4.24
N TRP A 302 18.29 0.26 4.79
CA TRP A 302 19.69 0.14 4.38
C TRP A 302 20.44 -1.01 5.07
N SER A 303 19.91 -1.55 6.17
CA SER A 303 20.57 -2.61 6.93
C SER A 303 20.92 -3.87 6.11
N PRO A 304 20.05 -4.41 5.23
CA PRO A 304 20.39 -5.61 4.45
C PRO A 304 21.56 -5.34 3.51
N ASN A 305 21.56 -4.19 2.85
CA ASN A 305 22.64 -3.76 1.96
C ASN A 305 23.98 -3.68 2.70
N LEU A 306 24.00 -3.06 3.88
CA LEU A 306 25.20 -2.93 4.70
C LEU A 306 25.70 -4.30 5.19
N ILE A 307 24.81 -5.18 5.66
CA ILE A 307 25.16 -6.53 6.10
C ILE A 307 25.81 -7.32 4.94
N MET A 308 25.22 -7.27 3.75
CA MET A 308 25.73 -7.99 2.58
C MET A 308 27.05 -7.38 2.08
N PHE A 309 27.19 -6.06 2.12
CA PHE A 309 28.43 -5.40 1.73
C PHE A 309 29.58 -5.71 2.70
N ILE A 310 29.34 -5.60 4.01
CA ILE A 310 30.35 -5.87 5.05
C ILE A 310 30.76 -7.34 5.01
N SER A 311 29.82 -8.28 4.91
CA SER A 311 30.14 -9.70 4.77
C SER A 311 30.97 -9.99 3.51
N GLY A 312 30.61 -9.38 2.37
CA GLY A 312 31.39 -9.48 1.14
C GLY A 312 32.82 -8.97 1.29
N LEU A 313 33.00 -7.84 1.99
CA LEU A 313 34.30 -7.22 2.23
C LEU A 313 35.16 -8.07 3.19
N LEU A 314 34.56 -8.60 4.26
CA LEU A 314 35.23 -9.51 5.20
C LEU A 314 35.69 -10.80 4.53
N LEU A 315 34.85 -11.40 3.67
CA LEU A 315 35.22 -12.58 2.89
C LEU A 315 36.38 -12.31 1.94
N LEU A 316 36.39 -11.14 1.29
CA LEU A 316 37.47 -10.72 0.40
C LEU A 316 38.80 -10.57 1.15
N LEU A 317 38.77 -9.96 2.34
CA LEU A 317 39.95 -9.79 3.19
C LEU A 317 40.51 -11.14 3.66
N HIS A 318 39.65 -12.10 4.02
CA HIS A 318 40.08 -13.45 4.38
C HIS A 318 40.66 -14.20 3.17
N ALA A 319 40.02 -14.12 2.00
CA ALA A 319 40.48 -14.79 0.80
C ALA A 319 41.84 -14.28 0.30
N ARG A 320 42.20 -13.01 0.56
CA ARG A 320 43.51 -12.44 0.22
C ARG A 320 44.64 -12.85 1.16
N ARG A 321 44.32 -13.40 2.34
CA ARG A 321 45.30 -13.91 3.32
C ARG A 321 45.65 -15.39 3.10
N LEU A 322 44.86 -16.11 2.29
CA LEU A 322 45.07 -17.51 1.89
C LEU A 322 45.88 -17.61 0.60
#